data_AF-A0A453C6Y3-F1
#
_entry.id   AF-A0A453C6Y3-F1
#
_cell.length_a   1.000
_cell.length_b   1.000
_cell.length_c   1.000
_cell.angle_alpha   90.00
_cell.angle_beta   90.00
_cell.angle_gamma   90.00
#
_symmetry.space_group_name_H-M   'P 1'
#
loop_
_entity.id
_entity.type
_entity.pdbx_description
1 polymer ?
#
loop_
_entity_poly.entity_id
_entity_poly.type
_entity_poly.pdbx_seq_one_letter_code
_entity_poly.pdbx_strand_id
1 'polypeptide(L)'
;MQAKWYLRAAEGGNVRAMYNVSLCYSFGEGFTQDPVRAKKWLQLAADCGHRKALYESGIKLCATGDKVRSLMYLELATRHGESAASHMRDVILESLSPAIAQRALSDADRWRPKCLSARR
;
A
#
# COMPACT_ATOMS: atom_id res chain seq x y z
N MET A 1 21.61 -9.45 10.62
CA MET A 1 20.17 -9.60 10.30
C MET A 1 19.62 -8.25 9.87
N GLN A 2 19.22 -8.08 8.60
CA GLN A 2 18.77 -6.79 8.05
C GLN A 2 17.39 -6.37 8.59
N ALA A 3 16.55 -7.32 8.98
CA ALA A 3 15.19 -7.11 9.48
C ALA A 3 15.12 -6.17 10.70
N LYS A 4 16.05 -6.30 11.66
CA LYS A 4 16.12 -5.43 12.84
C LYS A 4 16.48 -3.98 12.49
N TRP A 5 17.29 -3.76 11.45
CA TRP A 5 17.63 -2.41 10.96
C TRP A 5 16.46 -1.78 10.23
N TYR A 6 15.75 -2.55 9.40
CA TYR A 6 14.51 -2.07 8.79
C TYR A 6 13.46 -1.71 9.84
N LEU A 7 13.33 -2.49 10.91
CA LEU A 7 12.39 -2.16 11.99
C LEU A 7 12.72 -0.82 12.66
N ARG A 8 13.98 -0.60 13.04
CA ARG A 8 14.39 0.68 13.63
C ARG A 8 14.16 1.86 12.68
N ALA A 9 14.48 1.69 11.39
CA ALA A 9 14.23 2.73 10.40
C ALA A 9 12.74 2.99 10.18
N ALA A 10 11.91 1.93 10.17
CA ALA A 10 10.46 2.02 10.04
C ALA A 10 9.83 2.74 11.24
N GLU A 11 10.29 2.45 12.46
CA GLU A 11 9.90 3.18 13.67
C GLU A 11 10.33 4.66 13.63
N GLY A 12 11.46 4.95 12.99
CA GLY A 12 11.92 6.30 12.69
C GLY A 12 11.18 7.01 11.55
N GLY A 13 10.09 6.44 11.03
CA GLY A 13 9.29 7.05 9.96
C GLY A 13 9.78 6.76 8.53
N ASN A 14 10.78 5.88 8.35
CA ASN A 14 11.25 5.53 7.01
C ASN A 14 10.24 4.61 6.31
N VAL A 15 9.53 5.18 5.35
CA VAL A 15 8.47 4.52 4.58
C VAL A 15 8.96 3.29 3.82
N ARG A 16 10.15 3.34 3.20
CA ARG A 16 10.72 2.19 2.50
C ARG A 16 11.06 1.06 3.48
N ALA A 17 11.51 1.42 4.67
CA ALA A 17 11.79 0.45 5.72
C ALA A 17 10.49 -0.20 6.24
N MET A 18 9.39 0.56 6.40
CA MET A 18 8.08 -0.01 6.75
C MET A 18 7.65 -1.10 5.76
N TYR A 19 7.81 -0.84 4.46
CA TYR A 19 7.54 -1.83 3.42
C TYR A 19 8.45 -3.06 3.55
N ASN A 20 9.76 -2.87 3.72
CA ASN A 20 10.69 -4.01 3.90
C ASN A 20 10.39 -4.83 5.16
N VAL A 21 10.01 -4.19 6.27
CA VAL A 21 9.57 -4.90 7.49
C VAL A 21 8.32 -5.74 7.23
N SER A 22 7.38 -5.23 6.42
CA SER A 22 6.20 -6.00 6.04
C SER A 22 6.56 -7.27 5.29
N LEU A 23 7.54 -7.20 4.37
CA LEU A 23 8.05 -8.37 3.65
C LEU A 23 8.77 -9.35 4.59
N CYS A 24 9.61 -8.84 5.51
CA CYS A 24 10.28 -9.68 6.50
C CYS A 24 9.27 -10.48 7.35
N TYR A 25 8.19 -9.86 7.82
CA TYR A 25 7.13 -10.57 8.55
C TYR A 25 6.30 -11.51 7.66
N SER A 26 6.14 -11.20 6.36
CA SER A 26 5.39 -12.04 5.43
C SER A 26 6.13 -13.33 5.07
N PHE A 27 7.45 -13.24 4.87
CA PHE A 27 8.30 -14.38 4.49
C PHE A 27 9.00 -15.06 5.67
N GLY A 28 8.94 -14.46 6.86
CA GLY A 28 9.69 -14.96 8.02
C GLY A 28 11.21 -14.71 7.93
N GLU A 29 11.63 -13.71 7.15
CA GLU A 29 13.04 -13.38 6.99
C GLU A 29 13.55 -12.54 8.17
N GLY A 30 14.28 -13.18 9.09
CA GLY A 30 14.86 -12.52 10.26
C GLY A 30 13.86 -12.17 11.37
N PHE A 31 12.56 -12.44 11.15
CA PHE A 31 11.50 -12.45 12.15
C PHE A 31 10.65 -13.71 12.00
N THR A 32 9.94 -14.11 13.04
CA THR A 32 8.89 -15.13 12.91
C THR A 32 7.82 -14.62 11.94
N GLN A 33 7.35 -15.50 11.05
CA GLN A 33 6.29 -15.17 10.10
C GLN A 33 5.05 -14.72 10.87
N ASP A 34 4.58 -13.51 10.57
CA ASP A 34 3.41 -12.91 11.22
C ASP A 34 2.64 -12.09 10.17
N PRO A 35 1.61 -12.69 9.53
CA PRO A 35 0.85 -12.03 8.48
C PRO A 35 0.05 -10.82 9.02
N VAL A 36 -0.26 -10.79 10.33
CA VAL A 36 -0.97 -9.69 10.96
C VAL A 36 -0.06 -8.46 11.07
N ARG A 37 1.18 -8.66 11.54
CA ARG A 37 2.20 -7.60 11.57
C ARG A 37 2.61 -7.16 10.18
N ALA A 38 2.77 -8.10 9.25
CA ALA A 38 3.07 -7.80 7.86
C ALA A 38 2.01 -6.85 7.27
N LYS A 39 0.72 -7.19 7.41
CA LYS A 39 -0.39 -6.35 6.94
C LYS A 39 -0.37 -4.97 7.60
N LYS A 40 -0.08 -4.88 8.90
CA LYS A 40 -0.04 -3.60 9.63
C LYS A 40 1.06 -2.68 9.09
N TRP A 41 2.28 -3.19 8.89
CA TRP A 41 3.39 -2.41 8.34
C TRP A 41 3.17 -2.03 6.87
N LEU A 42 2.59 -2.93 6.08
CA LEU A 42 2.22 -2.64 4.69
C LEU A 42 1.18 -1.50 4.62
N GLN A 43 0.16 -1.54 5.48
CA GLN A 43 -0.85 -0.48 5.53
C GLN A 43 -0.23 0.86 5.94
N LEU A 44 0.67 0.88 6.93
CA LEU A 44 1.37 2.10 7.31
C LEU A 44 2.21 2.67 6.16
N ALA A 45 2.89 1.82 5.40
CA ALA A 45 3.63 2.25 4.21
C ALA A 45 2.70 2.80 3.12
N ALA A 46 1.53 2.17 2.93
CA ALA A 46 0.50 2.63 1.98
C ALA A 46 -0.10 3.97 2.41
N ASP A 47 -0.44 4.14 3.70
CA ASP A 47 -0.92 5.38 4.29
C ASP A 47 0.11 6.51 4.18
N CYS A 48 1.40 6.16 4.06
CA CYS A 48 2.50 7.07 3.77
C CYS A 48 2.71 7.41 2.29
N GLY A 49 1.95 6.81 1.37
CA GLY A 49 2.11 7.02 -0.08
C GLY A 49 3.20 6.18 -0.72
N HIS A 50 3.63 5.07 -0.09
CA HIS A 50 4.60 4.18 -0.71
C HIS A 50 3.98 3.45 -1.90
N ARG A 51 4.45 3.74 -3.13
CA ARG A 51 3.79 3.23 -4.34
C ARG A 51 3.64 1.70 -4.39
N LYS A 52 4.66 0.95 -3.95
CA LYS A 52 4.58 -0.53 -3.92
C LYS A 52 3.58 -1.02 -2.89
N ALA A 53 3.49 -0.35 -1.75
CA ALA A 53 2.57 -0.74 -0.68
C ALA A 53 1.12 -0.42 -1.07
N LEU A 54 0.90 0.73 -1.74
CA LEU A 54 -0.38 1.10 -2.33
C LEU A 54 -0.82 0.06 -3.38
N TYR A 55 0.09 -0.34 -4.28
CA TYR A 55 -0.17 -1.35 -5.31
C TYR A 55 -0.54 -2.71 -4.70
N GLU A 56 0.24 -3.22 -3.75
CA GLU A 56 -0.05 -4.49 -3.08
C GLU A 56 -1.37 -4.46 -2.30
N SER A 57 -1.66 -3.34 -1.63
CA SER A 57 -2.94 -3.14 -0.94
C SER A 57 -4.10 -3.12 -1.94
N GLY A 58 -3.92 -2.48 -3.09
CA GLY A 58 -4.89 -2.46 -4.20
C GLY A 58 -5.19 -3.85 -4.74
N ILE A 59 -4.17 -4.67 -5.01
CA ILE A 59 -4.35 -6.07 -5.46
C ILE A 59 -5.10 -6.88 -4.40
N LYS A 60 -4.73 -6.74 -3.13
CA LYS A 60 -5.37 -7.48 -2.05
C LYS A 60 -6.85 -7.13 -1.91
N LEU A 61 -7.19 -5.85 -2.06
CA LEU A 61 -8.58 -5.38 -2.07
C LEU A 61 -9.37 -5.93 -3.26
N CYS A 62 -8.74 -5.99 -4.44
CA CYS A 62 -9.32 -6.61 -5.63
C CYS A 62 -9.66 -8.08 -5.38
N ALA A 63 -8.75 -8.84 -4.76
CA ALA A 63 -8.96 -10.24 -4.40
C ALA A 63 -10.08 -10.42 -3.37
N THR A 64 -10.29 -9.46 -2.47
CA THR A 64 -11.42 -9.46 -1.51
C THR A 64 -12.76 -8.98 -2.12
N GLY A 65 -12.77 -8.52 -3.38
CA GLY A 65 -13.96 -8.05 -4.08
C GLY A 65 -14.28 -6.56 -3.92
N ASP A 66 -13.49 -5.80 -3.12
CA ASP A 66 -13.66 -4.35 -2.96
C ASP A 66 -12.94 -3.61 -4.09
N LYS A 67 -13.54 -3.65 -5.28
CA LYS A 67 -13.00 -3.02 -6.49
C LYS A 67 -12.90 -1.49 -6.38
N VAL A 68 -13.77 -0.85 -5.59
CA VAL A 68 -13.80 0.62 -5.43
C VAL A 68 -12.55 1.09 -4.71
N ARG A 69 -12.26 0.49 -3.54
CA ARG A 69 -11.01 0.80 -2.83
C ARG A 69 -9.80 0.32 -3.60
N SER A 70 -9.88 -0.83 -4.26
CA SER A 70 -8.78 -1.31 -5.11
C SER A 70 -8.39 -0.27 -6.16
N LEU A 71 -9.37 0.25 -6.91
CA LEU A 71 -9.16 1.27 -7.93
C LEU A 71 -8.56 2.56 -7.34
N MET A 72 -9.09 3.02 -6.20
CA MET A 72 -8.56 4.19 -5.48
C MET A 72 -7.07 4.02 -5.12
N TYR A 73 -6.68 2.87 -4.56
CA TYR A 73 -5.30 2.59 -4.16
C TYR A 73 -4.36 2.44 -5.37
N LEU A 74 -4.84 1.83 -6.46
CA LEU A 74 -4.07 1.71 -7.69
C LEU A 74 -3.83 3.07 -8.36
N GLU A 75 -4.84 3.94 -8.39
CA GLU A 75 -4.69 5.32 -8.87
C GLU A 75 -3.65 6.09 -8.05
N LEU A 76 -3.68 5.99 -6.72
CA LEU A 76 -2.65 6.57 -5.86
C LEU A 76 -1.26 6.01 -6.18
N ALA A 77 -1.14 4.68 -6.37
CA ALA A 77 0.13 4.06 -6.74
C ALA A 77 0.65 4.57 -8.10
N THR A 78 -0.24 4.76 -9.09
CA THR A 78 0.09 5.35 -10.40
C THR A 78 0.59 6.79 -10.25
N ARG A 79 -0.07 7.62 -9.44
CA ARG A 79 0.39 9.01 -9.15
C ARG A 79 1.77 9.06 -8.52
N HIS A 80 2.11 8.06 -7.71
CA HIS A 80 3.44 7.90 -7.11
C HIS A 80 4.46 7.19 -8.03
N GLY A 81 4.10 6.90 -9.29
CA GLY A 81 5.00 6.39 -10.33
C GLY A 81 5.09 4.86 -10.43
N GLU A 82 4.07 4.11 -9.99
CA GLU A 82 4.02 2.65 -10.17
C GLU A 82 3.35 2.30 -11.51
N SER A 83 4.16 2.00 -12.52
CA SER A 83 3.66 1.66 -13.86
C SER A 83 2.78 0.41 -13.86
N ALA A 84 3.12 -0.59 -13.04
CA ALA A 84 2.31 -1.81 -12.89
C ALA A 84 0.89 -1.52 -12.37
N ALA A 85 0.73 -0.47 -11.56
CA ALA A 85 -0.57 -0.06 -11.07
C ALA A 85 -1.47 0.49 -12.17
N SER A 86 -0.92 1.13 -13.21
CA SER A 86 -1.71 1.63 -14.34
C SER A 86 -2.44 0.50 -15.06
N HIS A 87 -1.74 -0.57 -15.41
CA HIS A 87 -2.36 -1.71 -16.10
C HIS A 87 -3.49 -2.33 -15.28
N MET A 88 -3.26 -2.55 -13.98
CA MET A 88 -4.27 -3.11 -13.09
C MET A 88 -5.46 -2.15 -12.91
N ARG A 89 -5.19 -0.85 -12.80
CA ARG A 89 -6.23 0.19 -12.69
C ARG A 89 -7.13 0.17 -13.91
N ASP A 90 -6.55 0.10 -15.11
CA ASP A 90 -7.27 0.12 -16.38
C ASP A 90 -8.16 -1.13 -16.53
N VAL A 91 -7.66 -2.32 -16.15
CA VAL A 91 -8.47 -3.56 -16.09
C VAL A 91 -9.64 -3.42 -15.12
N ILE A 92 -9.42 -2.80 -13.96
CA ILE A 92 -10.51 -2.61 -12.98
C ILE A 92 -11.53 -1.59 -13.48
N LEU A 93 -11.09 -0.52 -14.17
CA LEU A 93 -11.96 0.47 -14.80
C LEU A 93 -12.90 -0.16 -15.84
N GLU A 94 -12.40 -1.06 -16.68
CA GLU A 94 -13.22 -1.79 -17.65
C GLU A 94 -14.28 -2.67 -16.98
N SER A 95 -13.98 -3.19 -15.79
CA SER A 95 -14.89 -4.06 -15.04
C SER A 95 -15.92 -3.32 -14.17
N LEU A 96 -15.82 -1.99 -14.07
CA LEU A 96 -16.63 -1.14 -13.19
C LEU A 96 -17.48 -0.16 -14.01
N SER A 97 -18.60 0.28 -13.43
CA SER A 97 -19.38 1.36 -14.04
C SER A 97 -18.66 2.71 -13.86
N PRO A 98 -18.82 3.65 -14.82
CA PRO A 98 -18.17 4.96 -14.75
C PRO A 98 -18.46 5.75 -13.46
N ALA A 99 -19.67 5.62 -12.93
CA ALA A 99 -20.07 6.28 -11.68
C ALA A 99 -19.28 5.76 -10.46
N ILE A 100 -19.06 4.43 -10.39
CA ILE A 100 -18.29 3.82 -9.30
C ILE A 100 -16.80 4.19 -9.44
N ALA A 101 -16.28 4.18 -10.67
CA ALA A 101 -14.92 4.60 -10.95
C ALA A 101 -14.69 6.07 -10.54
N GLN A 102 -15.58 6.98 -10.93
CA GLN A 102 -15.50 8.39 -10.58
C GLN A 102 -15.51 8.63 -9.06
N ARG A 103 -16.30 7.84 -8.32
CA ARG A 103 -16.30 7.88 -6.86
C ARG A 103 -14.93 7.49 -6.29
N ALA A 104 -14.34 6.39 -6.76
CA ALA A 104 -13.01 5.95 -6.31
C ALA A 104 -11.92 6.99 -6.59
N LEU A 105 -11.97 7.64 -7.76
CA LEU A 105 -11.04 8.71 -8.13
C LEU A 105 -11.23 9.95 -7.24
N SER A 106 -12.47 10.32 -6.95
CA SER A 106 -12.77 11.42 -6.03
C SER A 106 -12.28 11.15 -4.60
N ASP A 107 -12.38 9.90 -4.15
CA ASP A 107 -11.84 9.47 -2.85
C ASP A 107 -10.29 9.48 -2.86
N ALA A 108 -9.66 9.16 -4.00
CA ALA A 108 -8.21 9.27 -4.18
C ALA A 108 -7.74 10.74 -4.17
N ASP A 109 -8.51 11.68 -4.74
CA ASP A 109 -8.20 13.11 -4.70
C ASP A 109 -8.28 13.69 -3.29
N ARG A 110 -9.20 13.16 -2.47
CA ARG A 110 -9.37 13.55 -1.06
C ARG A 110 -8.36 12.87 -0.14
N TRP A 111 -7.64 11.86 -0.63
CA TRP A 111 -6.70 11.10 0.16
C TRP A 111 -5.53 11.98 0.60
N ARG A 112 -5.14 11.83 1.87
CA ARG A 112 -3.99 12.55 2.45
C ARG A 112 -3.06 11.55 3.10
N PRO A 113 -1.75 11.60 2.80
CA PRO A 113 -0.78 10.72 3.44
C PRO A 113 -0.73 10.98 4.94
N LYS A 114 -0.82 9.92 5.73
CA LYS A 114 -0.69 9.93 7.18
C LYS A 114 0.53 9.13 7.57
N CYS A 115 1.71 9.75 7.44
CA CYS A 115 2.92 9.13 7.92
C CYS A 115 3.07 9.23 9.43
N LEU A 116 3.62 8.17 10.02
CA LEU A 116 4.23 8.26 11.35
C LEU A 116 5.34 9.32 11.25
N SER A 117 5.05 10.53 11.75
CA SER A 117 6.09 11.52 11.99
C SER A 117 7.04 10.92 13.02
N ALA A 118 8.34 10.89 12.71
CA ALA A 118 9.35 10.64 13.73
C ALA A 118 9.06 11.56 14.92
N ARG A 119 8.83 10.98 16.10
CA ARG A 119 8.87 11.76 17.35
C ARG A 119 10.29 12.36 17.39
N ARG A 120 10.36 13.69 17.23
CA ARG A 120 11.57 14.47 17.52
C ARG A 120 11.87 14.40 19.01
#